data_AF-A0AAV2LIX4-F1
#
_entry.id   AF-A0AAV2LIX4-F1
#
_cell.length_a   1.000
_cell.length_b   1.000
_cell.length_c   1.000
_cell.angle_alpha   90.00
_cell.angle_beta   90.00
_cell.angle_gamma   90.00
#
_symmetry.space_group_name_H-M   'P 1'
#
loop_
_entity.id
_entity.type
_entity.pdbx_description
1 polymer ?
#
loop_
_entity_poly.entity_id
_entity_poly.type
_entity_poly.pdbx_seq_one_letter_code
_entity_poly.pdbx_strand_id
1 'polypeptide(L)'
;MQTPRGYDRMGTVGKICEEPRSYIIQSGGRDYRRNRRHLLPVAERSPHQPDTVDLQPFNPAAGETPPIYREEQWDPMDTVPPLVQVPVANSPVHAGKSPYTTRFGRTVRANPKYKD
;
A
#
# COMPACT_ATOMS: atom_id res chain seq x y z
N MET A 1 -7.58 0.97 1.83
CA MET A 1 -9.02 1.27 1.85
C MET A 1 -9.77 -0.02 2.18
N GLN A 2 -9.87 -0.29 3.49
CA GLN A 2 -10.74 -1.31 4.06
C GLN A 2 -12.16 -0.76 3.98
N THR A 3 -13.12 -1.51 3.47
CA THR A 3 -14.53 -1.09 3.55
C THR A 3 -14.96 -1.15 5.02
N PRO A 4 -16.00 -0.42 5.45
CA PRO A 4 -16.57 -0.58 6.79
C PRO A 4 -16.96 -2.03 7.12
N ARG A 5 -17.14 -2.87 6.10
CA ARG A 5 -17.48 -4.30 6.21
C ARG A 5 -16.26 -5.23 6.17
N GLY A 6 -15.04 -4.70 6.02
CA GLY A 6 -13.82 -5.50 5.95
C GLY A 6 -13.67 -6.32 4.67
N TYR A 7 -12.96 -7.45 4.77
CA TYR A 7 -12.89 -8.51 3.77
C TYR A 7 -13.97 -9.54 4.10
N ASP A 8 -15.12 -9.38 3.47
CA ASP A 8 -16.37 -10.07 3.78
C ASP A 8 -16.60 -11.33 2.95
N ARG A 9 -15.78 -11.56 1.92
CA ARG A 9 -15.93 -12.68 0.99
C ARG A 9 -14.62 -13.36 0.67
N MET A 10 -14.65 -14.69 0.77
CA MET A 10 -13.59 -15.57 0.30
C MET A 10 -13.83 -15.94 -1.17
N GLY A 11 -12.75 -16.11 -1.92
CA GLY A 11 -12.81 -16.52 -3.31
C GLY A 11 -11.44 -16.93 -3.81
N THR A 12 -11.43 -17.71 -4.88
CA THR A 12 -10.20 -18.18 -5.53
C THR A 12 -9.86 -17.25 -6.70
N VAL A 13 -8.56 -17.04 -6.91
CA VAL A 13 -8.08 -16.26 -8.05
C VAL A 13 -8.13 -17.16 -9.28
N GLY A 14 -8.97 -16.80 -10.26
CA GLY A 14 -9.12 -17.56 -11.49
C GLY A 14 -8.10 -17.16 -12.56
N LYS A 15 -8.20 -15.92 -13.07
CA LYS A 15 -7.34 -15.42 -14.16
C LYS A 15 -6.94 -13.96 -13.99
N ILE A 16 -5.87 -13.58 -14.66
CA ILE A 16 -5.43 -12.19 -14.82
C ILE A 16 -6.36 -11.47 -15.80
N CYS A 17 -6.67 -10.21 -15.53
CA CYS A 17 -7.43 -9.34 -16.45
C CYS A 17 -6.50 -8.50 -17.33
N GLU A 18 -7.06 -7.91 -18.39
CA GLU A 18 -6.34 -6.98 -19.26
C GLU A 18 -5.92 -5.70 -18.51
N GLU A 19 -6.72 -5.26 -17.53
CA GLU A 19 -6.37 -4.10 -16.72
C GLU A 19 -5.22 -4.41 -15.75
N PRO A 20 -4.30 -3.45 -15.55
CA PRO A 20 -3.13 -3.67 -14.74
C PRO A 20 -3.51 -4.07 -13.31
N ARG A 21 -2.86 -5.15 -12.84
CA ARG A 21 -2.97 -5.66 -11.46
C ARG A 21 -4.39 -6.08 -11.08
N SER A 22 -5.25 -6.39 -12.06
CA SER A 22 -6.62 -6.85 -11.83
C SER A 22 -6.76 -8.35 -12.12
N TYR A 23 -7.62 -9.00 -11.34
CA TYR A 23 -7.89 -10.43 -11.41
C TYR A 23 -9.40 -10.70 -11.44
N ILE A 24 -9.78 -11.83 -12.01
CA ILE A 24 -11.10 -12.42 -11.84
C ILE A 24 -11.08 -13.35 -10.63
N ILE A 25 -11.93 -13.05 -9.66
CA ILE A 25 -12.12 -13.83 -8.44
C ILE A 25 -13.43 -14.58 -8.52
N GLN A 26 -13.38 -15.89 -8.37
CA GLN A 26 -14.56 -16.74 -8.30
C GLN A 26 -15.00 -16.85 -6.84
N SER A 27 -16.21 -16.41 -6.53
CA SER A 27 -16.77 -16.43 -5.17
C SER A 27 -18.28 -16.67 -5.23
N GLY A 28 -18.77 -17.67 -4.49
CA GLY A 28 -20.20 -17.98 -4.43
C GLY A 28 -20.84 -18.24 -5.80
N GLY A 29 -20.12 -18.91 -6.71
CA GLY A 29 -20.59 -19.21 -8.07
C GLY A 29 -20.65 -18.02 -9.02
N ARG A 30 -20.10 -16.87 -8.64
CA ARG A 30 -20.01 -15.68 -9.50
C ARG A 30 -18.58 -15.22 -9.66
N ASP A 31 -18.33 -14.61 -10.80
CA ASP A 31 -17.03 -14.04 -11.14
C ASP A 31 -17.03 -12.53 -10.90
N TYR A 32 -16.00 -12.06 -10.19
CA TYR A 32 -15.83 -10.65 -9.85
C TYR A 32 -14.47 -10.14 -10.32
N ARG A 33 -14.46 -9.01 -11.02
CA ARG A 33 -13.21 -8.29 -11.30
C ARG A 33 -12.76 -7.51 -10.06
N ARG A 34 -11.55 -7.78 -9.56
CA ARG A 34 -10.96 -7.07 -8.41
C ARG A 34 -9.48 -6.74 -8.64
N ASN A 35 -9.08 -5.53 -8.24
CA ASN A 35 -7.67 -5.14 -8.23
C ASN A 35 -6.94 -5.79 -7.05
N ARG A 36 -5.66 -6.15 -7.22
CA ARG A 36 -4.78 -6.73 -6.19
C ARG A 36 -4.85 -5.99 -4.85
N ARG A 37 -4.95 -4.65 -4.87
CA ARG A 37 -4.98 -3.81 -3.65
C ARG A 37 -6.24 -4.02 -2.79
N HIS A 38 -7.24 -4.73 -3.30
CA HIS A 38 -8.50 -5.03 -2.63
C HIS A 38 -8.62 -6.49 -2.22
N LEU A 39 -7.56 -7.28 -2.40
CA LEU A 39 -7.52 -8.70 -2.05
C LEU A 39 -6.57 -8.89 -0.88
N LEU A 40 -6.95 -9.77 0.04
CA LEU A 40 -6.08 -10.23 1.11
C LEU A 40 -5.67 -11.69 0.79
N PRO A 41 -4.37 -11.99 0.65
CA PRO A 41 -3.90 -13.37 0.56
C PRO A 41 -4.28 -14.10 1.85
N VAL A 42 -4.87 -15.28 1.72
CA VAL A 42 -5.19 -16.15 2.85
C VAL A 42 -4.36 -17.41 2.68
N ALA A 43 -3.68 -17.85 3.75
CA ALA A 43 -2.96 -19.11 3.75
C ALA A 43 -3.95 -20.27 3.62
N GLU A 44 -3.67 -21.20 2.72
CA GLU A 44 -4.40 -22.47 2.66
C GLU A 44 -4.05 -23.28 3.91
N ARG A 45 -5.07 -23.76 4.64
CA ARG A 45 -4.84 -24.66 5.78
C ARG A 45 -4.31 -25.98 5.23
N SER A 46 -3.17 -26.43 5.77
CA SER A 46 -2.62 -27.74 5.44
C SER A 46 -3.65 -28.84 5.82
N PRO A 47 -3.91 -29.82 4.94
CA PRO A 47 -4.88 -30.88 5.19
C PRO A 47 -4.52 -31.83 6.34
N HIS A 48 -3.36 -31.65 6.99
CA HIS A 48 -2.84 -32.53 8.03
C HIS A 48 -2.91 -31.97 9.46
N GLN A 49 -3.59 -30.85 9.70
CA GLN A 49 -3.77 -30.35 11.07
C GLN A 49 -5.15 -30.77 11.60
N PRO A 50 -5.23 -31.67 12.60
CA PRO A 50 -6.49 -31.89 13.31
C PRO A 50 -6.89 -30.58 14.01
N ASP A 51 -8.20 -30.29 14.03
CA ASP A 51 -8.80 -29.12 14.66
C ASP A 51 -8.64 -29.19 16.20
N THR A 52 -7.43 -28.99 16.71
CA THR A 52 -7.22 -28.68 18.12
C THR A 52 -7.38 -27.18 18.28
N VAL A 53 -8.58 -26.78 18.72
CA VAL A 53 -8.79 -25.48 19.39
C VAL A 53 -7.85 -25.40 20.59
N ASP A 54 -6.77 -24.65 20.44
CA ASP A 54 -5.95 -24.24 21.57
C ASP A 54 -5.83 -22.71 21.55
N LEU A 55 -6.58 -22.07 22.45
CA LEU A 55 -6.42 -20.67 22.78
C LEU A 55 -5.10 -20.53 23.55
N GLN A 56 -3.96 -20.52 22.86
CA GLN A 56 -2.69 -20.21 23.51
C GLN A 56 -2.52 -18.68 23.63
N PRO A 57 -2.39 -18.12 24.84
CA PRO A 57 -1.94 -16.74 25.01
C PRO A 57 -0.46 -16.64 24.60
N PHE A 58 -0.15 -15.63 23.78
CA PHE A 58 1.18 -15.26 23.35
C PHE A 58 2.10 -15.05 24.57
N ASN A 59 3.13 -15.87 24.71
CA ASN A 59 4.17 -15.70 25.73
C ASN A 59 5.52 -15.47 25.03
N PRO A 60 6.08 -14.24 25.04
CA PRO A 60 7.37 -13.95 24.43
C PRO A 60 8.46 -13.96 25.50
N ALA A 61 9.19 -15.05 25.71
CA ALA A 61 10.43 -14.99 26.48
C ALA A 61 11.39 -16.16 26.22
N ALA A 62 12.55 -15.83 25.64
CA ALA A 62 13.88 -16.45 25.75
C ALA A 62 14.53 -16.55 24.35
N GLY A 63 15.63 -15.89 24.00
CA GLY A 63 16.58 -15.11 24.78
C GLY A 63 17.98 -15.31 24.19
N GLU A 64 18.41 -14.41 23.31
CA GLU A 64 19.83 -14.19 22.98
C GLU A 64 20.04 -12.67 22.77
N THR A 65 20.82 -12.07 23.66
CA THR A 65 21.46 -10.73 23.53
C THR A 65 22.98 -10.99 23.45
N PRO A 66 23.90 -10.07 23.04
CA PRO A 66 23.85 -8.58 22.95
C PRO A 66 24.43 -8.04 21.59
N PRO A 67 24.71 -6.72 21.33
CA PRO A 67 24.96 -5.63 22.27
C PRO A 67 24.18 -4.33 22.11
N ILE A 68 24.14 -3.67 23.27
CA ILE A 68 23.80 -2.30 23.59
C ILE A 68 24.40 -1.32 22.57
N TYR A 69 23.54 -0.52 21.94
CA TYR A 69 23.88 0.85 21.54
C TYR A 69 22.84 1.80 22.14
N ARG A 70 23.26 2.37 23.27
CA ARG A 70 22.90 3.64 23.92
C ARG A 70 21.68 4.39 23.36
N GLU A 71 20.60 4.46 24.15
CA GLU A 71 19.67 5.58 24.09
C GLU A 71 20.42 6.85 24.51
N GLU A 72 20.81 7.69 23.56
CA GLU A 72 21.06 9.09 23.88
C GLU A 72 19.71 9.75 24.16
N GLN A 73 19.44 9.88 25.45
CA GLN A 73 18.59 10.88 26.04
C GLN A 73 18.85 12.24 25.39
N TRP A 74 17.83 12.80 24.73
CA TRP A 74 17.79 14.20 24.37
C TRP A 74 16.80 14.87 25.31
N ASP A 75 17.33 15.69 26.21
CA ASP A 75 16.58 16.43 27.22
C ASP A 75 15.51 17.34 26.60
N PRO A 76 14.40 17.61 27.32
CA PRO A 76 13.37 18.52 26.88
C PRO A 76 13.82 19.98 27.09
N MET A 77 13.59 20.77 26.05
CA MET A 77 13.60 22.25 25.98
C MET A 77 14.83 22.88 25.33
N ASP A 78 14.63 23.40 24.12
CA ASP A 78 14.95 24.80 23.85
C ASP A 78 14.08 25.34 22.71
N THR A 79 13.62 26.57 22.89
CA THR A 79 12.63 27.30 22.07
C THR A 79 13.27 27.96 20.85
N VAL A 80 12.78 27.73 19.62
CA VAL A 80 12.89 28.68 18.49
C VAL A 80 11.80 28.41 17.40
N PRO A 81 11.44 29.38 16.53
CA PRO A 81 10.13 30.04 16.38
C PRO A 81 9.29 29.48 15.20
N PRO A 82 8.05 29.95 14.94
CA PRO A 82 7.25 29.40 13.85
C PRO A 82 7.78 29.92 12.50
N LEU A 83 8.24 29.02 11.62
CA LEU A 83 8.54 29.38 10.23
C LEU A 83 7.59 28.69 9.25
N VAL A 84 6.57 29.46 8.88
CA VAL A 84 5.96 29.62 7.56
C VAL A 84 5.71 28.33 6.78
N GLN A 85 4.43 27.97 6.65
CA GLN A 85 3.95 27.06 5.60
C GLN A 85 4.41 27.59 4.23
N VAL A 86 5.43 26.96 3.66
CA VAL A 86 5.75 27.16 2.25
C VAL A 86 4.56 26.58 1.48
N PRO A 87 3.84 27.36 0.66
CA PRO A 87 2.84 26.77 -0.20
C PRO A 87 3.57 25.76 -1.09
N VAL A 88 3.09 24.50 -1.06
CA VAL A 88 3.50 23.49 -2.03
C VAL A 88 3.22 24.11 -3.39
N ALA A 89 4.27 24.53 -4.08
CA ALA A 89 4.17 25.09 -5.41
C ALA A 89 3.61 23.97 -6.30
N ASN A 90 2.30 24.02 -6.54
CA ASN A 90 1.66 23.24 -7.58
C ASN A 90 2.42 23.58 -8.87
N SER A 91 3.08 22.57 -9.43
CA SER A 91 3.68 22.67 -10.76
C SER A 91 2.62 23.29 -11.68
N PRO A 92 2.91 24.39 -12.39
CA PRO A 92 1.96 24.92 -13.35
C PRO A 92 1.63 23.79 -14.32
N VAL A 93 0.35 23.43 -14.38
CA VAL A 93 -0.17 22.54 -15.40
C VAL A 93 0.06 23.26 -16.72
N HIS A 94 1.18 22.98 -17.38
CA HIS A 94 1.50 23.52 -18.68
C HIS A 94 0.51 22.91 -19.68
N ALA A 95 -0.63 23.57 -19.86
CA ALA A 95 -1.61 23.31 -20.92
C ALA A 95 -1.10 23.76 -22.31
N GLY A 96 0.22 23.92 -22.46
CA GLY A 96 0.86 24.29 -23.71
C GLY A 96 1.07 23.06 -24.59
N LYS A 97 0.82 23.22 -25.89
CA LYS A 97 1.09 22.19 -26.91
C LYS A 97 2.60 21.97 -27.13
N SER A 98 3.45 22.82 -26.58
CA SER A 98 4.90 22.77 -26.73
C SER A 98 5.55 21.79 -25.75
N PRO A 99 6.53 20.99 -26.19
CA PRO A 99 7.30 20.15 -25.28
C PRO A 99 8.09 21.00 -24.28
N TYR A 100 8.15 20.57 -23.02
CA TYR A 100 8.95 21.23 -21.99
C TYR A 100 9.81 20.23 -21.22
N THR A 101 10.91 20.71 -20.65
CA THR A 101 11.85 19.91 -19.86
C THR A 101 11.62 20.15 -18.38
N THR A 102 11.45 19.07 -17.62
CA THR A 102 11.31 19.11 -16.15
C THR A 102 12.66 19.37 -15.48
N ARG A 103 12.63 19.78 -14.20
CA ARG A 103 13.83 19.96 -13.37
C ARG A 103 14.72 18.70 -13.27
N PHE A 104 14.15 17.53 -13.52
CA PHE A 104 14.86 16.23 -13.53
C PHE A 104 15.31 15.80 -14.94
N GLY A 105 15.31 16.71 -15.91
CA GLY A 105 15.77 16.45 -17.27
C GLY A 105 14.81 15.61 -18.15
N ARG A 106 13.60 15.31 -17.67
CA ARG A 106 12.60 14.58 -18.48
C ARG A 106 11.85 15.53 -19.41
N THR A 107 11.76 15.18 -20.68
CA THR A 107 10.97 15.92 -21.68
C THR A 107 9.51 15.44 -21.69
N VAL A 108 8.58 16.35 -21.44
CA VAL A 108 7.13 16.10 -21.47
C VAL A 108 6.57 16.58 -22.81
N ARG A 109 5.77 15.74 -23.48
CA ARG A 109 5.07 16.06 -24.74
C ARG A 109 3.56 15.96 -24.54
N ALA A 110 2.80 16.78 -25.27
CA ALA A 110 1.34 16.71 -25.26
C ALA A 110 0.86 15.35 -25.80
N ASN A 111 -0.15 14.76 -25.16
CA ASN A 111 -0.71 13.47 -25.57
C ASN A 111 -1.67 13.67 -26.75
N PRO A 112 -1.39 13.13 -27.96
CA PRO A 112 -2.23 13.36 -29.13
C PRO A 112 -3.62 12.69 -29.05
N LYS A 113 -3.82 11.75 -28.11
CA LYS A 113 -5.08 11.04 -27.92
C LYS A 113 -6.19 11.92 -27.34
N TYR A 114 -5.82 12.96 -26.60
CA TYR A 114 -6.76 13.88 -25.98
C TYR A 114 -6.59 15.24 -26.64
N LYS A 115 -7.59 15.65 -27.41
CA LYS A 115 -7.70 16.99 -27.98
C LYS A 115 -8.86 17.69 -27.29
N ASP A 116 -8.61 18.87 -26.74
CA ASP A 116 -9.64 19.83 -26.31
C ASP A 116 -10.23 20.55 -27.53
#